data_AF-A0A654CJ19-F1
#
_entry.id   AF-A0A654CJ19-F1
#
_cell.length_a   1.000
_cell.length_b   1.000
_cell.length_c   1.000
_cell.angle_alpha   90.00
_cell.angle_beta   90.00
_cell.angle_gamma   90.00
#
_symmetry.space_group_name_H-M   'P 1'
#
loop_
_entity.id
_entity.type
_entity.pdbx_description
1 polymer ?
#
loop_
_entity_poly.entity_id
_entity_poly.type
_entity_poly.pdbx_seq_one_letter_code
_entity_poly.pdbx_strand_id
1 'polypeptide(L)'
;MYVAVKGGERAIDNAHLLLAKKRRGDTSIPELSVEQVREQMPLAVARVMSEGSLYDPQLAALAIKQAAGDLMEAIFLLRAYRTTLPRFGASAALDTTQMQLSRRISATFKDLPGGQLLGPTFDYSHRLLDFALLAEGEQPGPQVDPQAELSPCPRVLDFLADEGLMAREADDGAAVPDITREPLDFPASRAQRLQALARGDEGFLLALGYSTQRGYGRNHPFAGEIRIGEVEVWLEPEELGFAVPLGDIEVTECEMVNQFVGESAEQAQFTRGYGLAFGYAERKAMGMALVDRSLRAGEYNEEVEGPAQQEEFVLMHCDNVEAAGFVSHLKLPHYVDFQSELELIRKLRKQASEQPAAEEQRA
;
A
#
# COMPACT_ATOMS: atom_id res chain seq x y z
N MET A 1 39.66 -26.80 27.09
CA MET A 1 38.55 -27.59 26.52
C MET A 1 37.32 -26.71 26.53
N TYR A 2 36.74 -26.39 25.37
CA TYR A 2 35.47 -25.66 25.30
C TYR A 2 34.32 -26.67 25.26
N VAL A 3 33.27 -26.44 26.05
CA VAL A 3 32.06 -27.27 26.08
C VAL A 3 30.91 -26.41 25.59
N ALA A 4 30.17 -26.88 24.59
CA ALA A 4 28.98 -26.20 24.12
C ALA A 4 27.87 -26.29 25.19
N VAL A 5 27.27 -25.16 25.53
CA VAL A 5 26.13 -25.07 26.45
C VAL A 5 24.92 -24.50 25.71
N LYS A 6 23.71 -24.92 26.10
CA LYS A 6 22.47 -24.36 25.56
C LYS A 6 22.22 -22.98 26.17
N GLY A 7 22.04 -21.96 25.33
CA GLY A 7 21.75 -20.58 25.76
C GLY A 7 20.78 -19.79 24.88
N GLY A 8 20.49 -20.26 23.66
CA GLY A 8 19.67 -19.53 22.68
C GLY A 8 18.24 -19.25 23.14
N GLU A 9 17.51 -20.27 23.56
CA GLU A 9 16.10 -20.16 24.01
C GLU A 9 15.95 -19.15 25.15
N ARG A 10 16.75 -19.31 26.23
CA ARG A 10 16.74 -18.37 27.36
C ARG A 10 17.09 -16.94 26.95
N ALA A 11 17.96 -16.75 25.95
CA ALA A 11 18.30 -15.42 25.46
C ALA A 11 17.11 -14.80 24.69
N ILE A 12 16.43 -15.59 23.86
CA ILE A 12 15.24 -15.18 23.10
C ILE A 12 14.10 -14.79 24.07
N ASP A 13 13.81 -15.63 25.07
CA ASP A 13 12.75 -15.34 26.04
C ASP A 13 13.00 -14.02 26.78
N ASN A 14 14.23 -13.81 27.25
CA ASN A 14 14.60 -12.54 27.91
C ASN A 14 14.51 -11.35 26.95
N ALA A 15 14.90 -11.52 25.68
CA ALA A 15 14.76 -10.47 24.67
C ALA A 15 13.28 -10.09 24.46
N HIS A 16 12.37 -11.06 24.42
CA HIS A 16 10.93 -10.80 24.32
C HIS A 16 10.38 -10.08 25.56
N LEU A 17 10.81 -10.46 26.77
CA LEU A 17 10.43 -9.76 28.01
C LEU A 17 10.96 -8.32 28.03
N LEU A 18 12.19 -8.09 27.55
CA LEU A 18 12.77 -6.75 27.41
C LEU A 18 11.99 -5.90 26.41
N LEU A 19 11.59 -6.47 25.27
CA LEU A 19 10.75 -5.78 24.29
C LEU A 19 9.37 -5.46 24.86
N ALA A 20 8.73 -6.40 25.56
CA ALA A 20 7.44 -6.17 26.22
C ALA A 20 7.52 -5.05 27.26
N LYS A 21 8.59 -5.02 28.06
CA LYS A 21 8.86 -3.92 29.01
C LYS A 21 9.07 -2.59 28.30
N LYS A 22 9.85 -2.59 27.22
CA LYS A 22 10.09 -1.39 26.40
C LYS A 22 8.79 -0.86 25.77
N ARG A 23 7.94 -1.74 25.24
CA ARG A 23 6.61 -1.42 24.71
C ARG A 23 5.71 -0.83 25.79
N ARG A 24 5.68 -1.40 27.00
CA ARG A 24 4.86 -0.88 28.11
C ARG A 24 5.30 0.52 28.55
N GLY A 25 6.61 0.80 28.54
CA GLY A 25 7.14 2.11 28.96
C GLY A 25 6.97 2.39 30.46
N ASP A 26 6.90 3.66 30.83
CA ASP A 26 6.69 4.09 32.22
C ASP A 26 5.27 3.72 32.70
N THR A 27 5.20 3.00 33.82
CA THR A 27 3.93 2.57 34.42
C THR A 27 3.19 3.67 35.15
N SER A 28 3.82 4.84 35.36
CA SER A 28 3.13 6.04 35.83
C SER A 28 2.17 6.62 34.79
N ILE A 29 2.42 6.33 33.51
CA ILE A 29 1.56 6.71 32.38
C ILE A 29 0.51 5.61 32.16
N PRO A 30 -0.78 5.98 31.97
CA PRO A 30 -1.82 5.03 31.59
C PRO A 30 -1.42 4.19 30.38
N GLU A 31 -1.78 2.91 30.39
CA GLU A 31 -1.47 2.04 29.27
C GLU A 31 -2.30 2.42 28.03
N LEU A 32 -1.64 2.49 26.87
CA LEU A 32 -2.31 2.68 25.58
C LEU A 32 -3.30 1.54 25.32
N SER A 33 -4.58 1.85 25.19
CA SER A 33 -5.62 0.89 24.83
C SER A 33 -5.68 0.66 23.31
N VAL A 34 -6.22 -0.48 22.90
CA VAL A 34 -6.47 -0.76 21.46
C VAL A 34 -7.51 0.21 20.89
N GLU A 35 -8.53 0.55 21.69
CA GLU A 35 -9.58 1.50 21.31
C GLU A 35 -9.02 2.89 21.03
N GLN A 36 -8.10 3.40 21.86
CA GLN A 36 -7.41 4.66 21.59
C GLN A 36 -6.65 4.64 20.25
N VAL A 37 -5.95 3.55 19.93
CA VAL A 37 -5.25 3.43 18.65
C VAL A 37 -6.25 3.40 17.48
N ARG A 38 -7.33 2.64 17.62
CA ARG A 38 -8.39 2.52 16.61
C ARG A 38 -9.01 3.89 16.29
N GLU A 39 -9.42 4.63 17.33
CA GLU A 39 -10.16 5.89 17.19
C GLU A 39 -9.26 7.10 16.88
N GLN A 40 -8.05 7.14 17.45
CA GLN A 40 -7.21 8.35 17.42
C GLN A 40 -6.05 8.26 16.42
N MET A 41 -5.78 7.08 15.85
CA MET A 41 -4.76 6.89 14.81
C MET A 41 -5.35 6.25 13.52
N PRO A 42 -6.51 6.72 13.01
CA PRO A 42 -7.23 6.05 11.93
C PRO A 42 -6.41 5.90 10.65
N LEU A 43 -5.53 6.86 10.34
CA LEU A 43 -4.65 6.81 9.17
C LEU A 43 -3.59 5.70 9.25
N ALA A 44 -3.06 5.44 10.45
CA ALA A 44 -2.12 4.35 10.67
C ALA A 44 -2.84 2.99 10.58
N VAL A 45 -4.04 2.91 11.15
CA VAL A 45 -4.92 1.74 11.06
C VAL A 45 -5.27 1.43 9.60
N ALA A 46 -5.67 2.44 8.81
CA ALA A 46 -5.96 2.31 7.38
C ALA A 46 -4.78 1.75 6.58
N ARG A 47 -3.56 2.24 6.84
CA ARG A 47 -2.34 1.71 6.23
C ARG A 47 -2.11 0.24 6.59
N VAL A 48 -2.21 -0.10 7.87
CA VAL A 48 -2.01 -1.49 8.35
C VAL A 48 -3.07 -2.43 7.79
N MET A 49 -4.34 -2.02 7.67
CA MET A 49 -5.38 -2.83 7.03
C MET A 49 -5.09 -3.06 5.55
N SER A 50 -4.76 -2.00 4.82
CA SER A 50 -4.51 -2.04 3.37
C SER A 50 -3.32 -2.94 3.03
N GLU A 51 -2.16 -2.66 3.63
CA GLU A 51 -0.94 -3.43 3.41
C GLU A 51 -1.00 -4.78 4.13
N GLY A 52 -1.74 -4.95 5.23
CA GLY A 52 -1.99 -6.25 5.87
C GLY A 52 -2.97 -7.15 5.10
N SER A 53 -3.73 -6.60 4.15
CA SER A 53 -4.77 -7.29 3.36
C SER A 53 -5.92 -7.87 4.19
N LEU A 54 -6.29 -7.20 5.28
CA LEU A 54 -7.40 -7.59 6.13
C LEU A 54 -8.10 -6.35 6.65
N TYR A 55 -9.38 -6.19 6.28
CA TYR A 55 -10.22 -5.12 6.81
C TYR A 55 -10.77 -5.53 8.17
N ASP A 56 -10.10 -5.07 9.22
CA ASP A 56 -10.57 -5.13 10.61
C ASP A 56 -9.83 -4.03 11.40
N PRO A 57 -10.49 -2.89 11.70
CA PRO A 57 -9.85 -1.78 12.40
C PRO A 57 -9.33 -2.15 13.79
N GLN A 58 -10.01 -3.07 14.48
CA GLN A 58 -9.62 -3.48 15.84
C GLN A 58 -8.38 -4.38 15.81
N LEU A 59 -8.29 -5.32 14.87
CA LEU A 59 -7.10 -6.17 14.70
C LEU A 59 -5.90 -5.37 14.19
N ALA A 60 -6.11 -4.42 13.27
CA ALA A 60 -5.05 -3.51 12.85
C ALA A 60 -4.53 -2.65 14.01
N ALA A 61 -5.43 -2.09 14.83
CA ALA A 61 -5.05 -1.35 16.04
C ALA A 61 -4.33 -2.22 17.08
N LEU A 62 -4.75 -3.48 17.24
CA LEU A 62 -4.07 -4.47 18.09
C LEU A 62 -2.64 -4.74 17.58
N ALA A 63 -2.48 -4.94 16.27
CA ALA A 63 -1.18 -5.16 15.65
C ALA A 63 -0.25 -3.95 15.86
N ILE A 64 -0.75 -2.72 15.69
CA ILE A 64 0.00 -1.48 15.96
C ILE A 64 0.43 -1.41 17.42
N LYS A 65 -0.48 -1.67 18.37
CA LYS A 65 -0.16 -1.71 19.79
C LYS A 65 0.91 -2.78 20.07
N GLN A 66 0.75 -3.99 19.54
CA GLN A 66 1.66 -5.12 19.75
C GLN A 66 3.07 -4.82 19.24
N ALA A 67 3.17 -4.16 18.07
CA ALA A 67 4.40 -3.73 17.41
C ALA A 67 5.01 -2.44 18.00
N ALA A 68 4.43 -1.89 19.08
CA ALA A 68 4.88 -0.64 19.69
C ALA A 68 4.91 0.55 18.68
N GLY A 69 3.97 0.57 17.72
CA GLY A 69 3.88 1.60 16.69
C GLY A 69 4.72 1.36 15.44
N ASP A 70 5.51 0.28 15.35
CA ASP A 70 6.18 -0.10 14.10
C ASP A 70 5.14 -0.64 13.10
N LEU A 71 4.85 0.15 12.07
CA LEU A 71 3.81 -0.19 11.11
C LEU A 71 4.20 -1.36 10.20
N MET A 72 5.49 -1.55 9.88
CA MET A 72 5.92 -2.68 9.06
C MET A 72 5.73 -4.00 9.81
N GLU A 73 6.10 -4.03 11.09
CA GLU A 73 5.85 -5.18 11.95
C GLU A 73 4.35 -5.41 12.18
N ALA A 74 3.56 -4.33 12.36
CA ALA A 74 2.10 -4.44 12.51
C ALA A 74 1.43 -5.02 11.24
N ILE A 75 1.86 -4.59 10.05
CA ILE A 75 1.42 -5.14 8.77
C ILE A 75 1.75 -6.63 8.70
N PHE A 76 2.97 -7.01 9.06
CA PHE A 76 3.38 -8.41 9.03
C PHE A 76 2.57 -9.27 10.02
N LEU A 77 2.33 -8.78 11.24
CA LEU A 77 1.47 -9.45 12.22
C LEU A 77 0.05 -9.67 11.69
N LEU A 78 -0.57 -8.64 11.10
CA LEU A 78 -1.92 -8.75 10.56
C LEU A 78 -1.98 -9.70 9.35
N ARG A 79 -0.98 -9.62 8.47
CA ARG A 79 -0.85 -10.49 7.31
C ARG A 79 -0.63 -11.95 7.72
N ALA A 80 0.19 -12.19 8.74
CA ALA A 80 0.40 -13.52 9.31
C ALA A 80 -0.90 -14.05 9.93
N TYR A 81 -1.63 -13.23 10.69
CA TYR A 81 -2.91 -13.61 11.28
C TYR A 81 -3.94 -14.01 10.21
N ARG A 82 -4.01 -13.28 9.08
CA ARG A 82 -4.89 -13.62 7.95
C ARG A 82 -4.70 -15.06 7.46
N THR A 83 -3.48 -15.61 7.50
CA THR A 83 -3.21 -17.00 7.07
C THR A 83 -3.82 -18.05 8.00
N THR A 84 -4.20 -17.67 9.22
CA THR A 84 -4.85 -18.55 10.20
C THR A 84 -6.37 -18.58 10.06
N LEU A 85 -6.95 -17.67 9.26
CA LEU A 85 -8.39 -17.51 9.11
C LEU A 85 -8.94 -18.39 7.98
N PRO A 86 -10.11 -19.03 8.18
CA PRO A 86 -10.79 -19.72 7.08
C PRO A 86 -11.33 -18.70 6.05
N ARG A 87 -11.29 -19.08 4.78
CA ARG A 87 -11.95 -18.32 3.70
C ARG A 87 -13.34 -18.88 3.48
N PHE A 88 -14.37 -18.13 3.88
CA PHE A 88 -15.77 -18.55 3.72
C PHE A 88 -16.31 -18.36 2.29
N GLY A 89 -15.79 -17.39 1.53
CA GLY A 89 -16.26 -17.09 0.19
C GLY A 89 -15.56 -15.87 -0.40
N ALA A 90 -16.09 -15.39 -1.53
CA ALA A 90 -15.76 -14.10 -2.12
C ALA A 90 -17.00 -13.20 -2.08
N SER A 91 -16.82 -11.91 -1.83
CA SER A 91 -17.91 -10.94 -1.99
C SER A 91 -18.31 -10.82 -3.46
N ALA A 92 -19.49 -10.27 -3.70
CA ALA A 92 -19.77 -9.60 -4.96
C ALA A 92 -18.74 -8.47 -5.19
N ALA A 93 -18.62 -8.03 -6.45
CA ALA A 93 -17.80 -6.87 -6.78
C ALA A 93 -18.33 -5.63 -6.02
N LEU A 94 -17.43 -4.83 -5.47
CA LEU A 94 -17.81 -3.61 -4.76
C LEU A 94 -18.39 -2.59 -5.73
N ASP A 95 -19.53 -2.02 -5.39
CA ASP A 95 -20.13 -0.92 -6.15
C ASP A 95 -19.80 0.44 -5.50
N THR A 96 -18.65 1.01 -5.85
CA THR A 96 -18.23 2.33 -5.33
C THR A 96 -19.04 3.50 -5.93
N THR A 97 -20.03 3.25 -6.80
CA THR A 97 -21.00 4.28 -7.22
C THR A 97 -22.04 4.58 -6.14
N GLN A 98 -22.29 3.62 -5.24
CA GLN A 98 -23.22 3.75 -4.11
C GLN A 98 -22.51 4.14 -2.80
N MET A 99 -21.26 4.59 -2.89
CA MET A 99 -20.46 4.96 -1.72
C MET A 99 -21.13 6.09 -0.91
N GLN A 100 -21.24 5.88 0.41
CA GLN A 100 -21.63 6.92 1.34
C GLN A 100 -20.42 7.83 1.60
N LEU A 101 -20.33 8.94 0.86
CA LEU A 101 -19.14 9.78 0.79
C LEU A 101 -18.90 10.59 2.06
N SER A 102 -17.69 10.45 2.62
CA SER A 102 -17.13 11.38 3.61
C SER A 102 -16.23 12.44 2.95
N ARG A 103 -15.67 12.12 1.77
CA ARG A 103 -14.85 13.02 0.96
C ARG A 103 -14.99 12.69 -0.53
N ARG A 104 -14.96 13.71 -1.37
CA ARG A 104 -14.94 13.62 -2.83
C ARG A 104 -14.33 14.86 -3.45
N ILE A 105 -13.23 14.70 -4.16
CA ILE A 105 -12.57 15.80 -4.88
C ILE A 105 -12.18 15.42 -6.30
N SER A 106 -12.05 16.43 -7.16
CA SER A 106 -11.49 16.31 -8.51
C SER A 106 -10.62 17.52 -8.84
N ALA A 107 -9.48 17.27 -9.48
CA ALA A 107 -8.60 18.32 -9.99
C ALA A 107 -8.83 18.64 -11.47
N THR A 108 -9.70 17.90 -12.18
CA THR A 108 -9.94 18.08 -13.62
C THR A 108 -11.13 19.00 -13.92
N PHE A 109 -12.02 19.22 -12.95
CA PHE A 109 -13.14 20.14 -13.05
C PHE A 109 -13.22 21.06 -11.83
N LYS A 110 -13.60 22.32 -12.07
CA LYS A 110 -13.82 23.29 -11.00
C LYS A 110 -15.04 22.91 -10.14
N ASP A 111 -16.16 22.69 -10.80
CA ASP A 111 -17.45 22.35 -10.20
C ASP A 111 -17.93 21.01 -10.75
N LEU A 112 -18.53 20.18 -9.90
CA LEU A 112 -19.03 18.84 -10.23
C LEU A 112 -20.48 18.69 -9.79
N PRO A 113 -21.29 17.85 -10.46
CA PRO A 113 -22.51 17.33 -9.84
C PRO A 113 -22.19 16.69 -8.49
N GLY A 114 -22.96 17.05 -7.46
CA GLY A 114 -22.68 16.68 -6.07
C GLY A 114 -21.59 17.53 -5.36
N GLY A 115 -20.90 18.41 -6.08
CA GLY A 115 -19.91 19.34 -5.53
C GLY A 115 -18.54 18.72 -5.19
N GLN A 116 -17.65 19.59 -4.71
CA GLN A 116 -16.34 19.23 -4.14
C GLN A 116 -16.53 19.10 -2.62
N LEU A 117 -16.44 17.87 -2.10
CA LEU A 117 -16.57 17.56 -0.68
C LEU A 117 -15.19 17.33 -0.09
N LEU A 118 -14.65 18.31 0.66
CA LEU A 118 -13.29 18.21 1.21
C LEU A 118 -13.17 17.15 2.31
N GLY A 119 -14.21 16.92 3.11
CA GLY A 119 -14.16 15.96 4.22
C GLY A 119 -13.04 16.22 5.24
N PRO A 120 -12.74 15.25 6.11
CA PRO A 120 -11.68 15.35 7.12
C PRO A 120 -10.29 15.24 6.46
N THR A 121 -9.57 16.35 6.26
CA THR A 121 -8.29 16.33 5.52
C THR A 121 -7.20 17.19 6.16
N PHE A 122 -5.95 16.79 5.96
CA PHE A 122 -4.78 17.65 6.23
C PHE A 122 -4.49 18.65 5.12
N ASP A 123 -5.17 18.56 3.98
CA ASP A 123 -5.03 19.53 2.90
C ASP A 123 -5.32 20.95 3.41
N TYR A 124 -4.60 21.92 2.87
CA TYR A 124 -4.71 23.34 3.25
C TYR A 124 -4.31 23.71 4.71
N SER A 125 -3.98 22.74 5.57
CA SER A 125 -3.44 23.01 6.91
C SER A 125 -2.06 23.68 6.88
N HIS A 126 -1.74 24.49 7.89
CA HIS A 126 -0.36 24.93 8.11
C HIS A 126 0.39 23.84 8.88
N ARG A 127 1.55 23.41 8.37
CA ARG A 127 2.33 22.30 8.94
C ARG A 127 3.16 22.76 10.14
N LEU A 128 2.47 23.20 11.18
CA LEU A 128 3.03 23.63 12.46
C LEU A 128 2.64 22.61 13.53
N LEU A 129 3.57 22.31 14.45
CA LEU A 129 3.25 21.46 15.60
C LEU A 129 2.22 22.18 16.47
N ASP A 130 1.09 21.51 16.71
CA ASP A 130 0.05 22.01 17.59
C ASP A 130 0.34 21.60 19.04
N PHE A 131 0.89 22.54 19.82
CA PHE A 131 1.19 22.33 21.23
C PHE A 131 -0.07 22.23 22.11
N ALA A 132 -1.25 22.62 21.60
CA ALA A 132 -2.50 22.47 22.35
C ALA A 132 -2.84 20.99 22.61
N LEU A 133 -2.41 20.09 21.71
CA LEU A 133 -2.61 18.64 21.85
C LEU A 133 -1.77 17.99 22.98
N LEU A 134 -0.88 18.75 23.64
CA LEU A 134 -0.22 18.30 24.87
C LEU A 134 -1.14 18.40 26.10
N ALA A 135 -2.23 19.15 26.00
CA ALA A 135 -3.25 19.24 27.03
C ALA A 135 -4.50 18.43 26.62
N GLU A 136 -5.21 17.88 27.60
CA GLU A 136 -6.52 17.27 27.35
C GLU A 136 -7.55 18.36 27.04
N GLY A 137 -8.38 18.15 26.02
CA GLY A 137 -9.41 19.10 25.62
C GLY A 137 -10.33 18.55 24.53
N GLU A 138 -11.54 19.09 24.48
CA GLU A 138 -12.50 18.79 23.42
C GLU A 138 -12.19 19.62 22.17
N GLN A 139 -12.29 19.00 21.00
CA GLN A 139 -12.22 19.67 19.71
C GLN A 139 -13.64 19.84 19.18
N PRO A 140 -14.18 21.07 19.08
CA PRO A 140 -15.50 21.26 18.51
C PRO A 140 -15.48 20.87 17.03
N GLY A 141 -16.36 19.93 16.66
CA GLY A 141 -16.62 19.61 15.27
C GLY A 141 -17.30 20.76 14.51
N PRO A 142 -17.40 20.66 13.17
CA PRO A 142 -18.19 21.63 12.40
C PRO A 142 -19.66 21.60 12.83
N GLN A 143 -20.37 22.71 12.61
CA GLN A 143 -21.82 22.70 12.73
C GLN A 143 -22.42 21.80 11.64
N VAL A 144 -23.28 20.86 12.05
CA VAL A 144 -23.91 19.89 11.15
C VAL A 144 -25.39 20.22 10.99
N ASP A 145 -25.87 20.23 9.75
CA ASP A 145 -27.29 20.22 9.45
C ASP A 145 -27.77 18.76 9.34
N PRO A 146 -28.60 18.27 10.27
CA PRO A 146 -29.08 16.89 10.25
C PRO A 146 -30.03 16.58 9.08
N GLN A 147 -30.51 17.60 8.36
CA GLN A 147 -31.35 17.44 7.16
C GLN A 147 -30.56 17.54 5.86
N ALA A 148 -29.24 17.76 5.92
CA ALA A 148 -28.42 17.81 4.72
C ALA A 148 -28.36 16.42 4.07
N GLU A 149 -28.75 16.36 2.79
CA GLU A 149 -28.64 15.15 1.98
C GLU A 149 -27.57 15.33 0.90
N LEU A 150 -26.84 14.25 0.61
CA LEU A 150 -25.86 14.24 -0.45
C LEU A 150 -26.58 14.24 -1.80
N SER A 151 -26.33 15.26 -2.61
CA SER A 151 -26.78 15.26 -4.00
C SER A 151 -26.08 14.14 -4.79
N PRO A 152 -26.68 13.60 -5.86
CA PRO A 152 -26.07 12.55 -6.67
C PRO A 152 -24.63 12.90 -7.10
N CYS A 153 -23.69 11.99 -6.83
CA CYS A 153 -22.26 12.14 -7.11
C CYS A 153 -21.81 11.14 -8.20
N PRO A 154 -22.18 11.34 -9.47
CA PRO A 154 -21.69 10.50 -10.57
C PRO A 154 -20.16 10.54 -10.68
N ARG A 155 -19.55 9.50 -11.26
CA ARG A 155 -18.09 9.47 -11.45
C ARG A 155 -17.66 10.52 -12.46
N VAL A 156 -16.56 11.19 -12.16
CA VAL A 156 -16.01 12.23 -13.04
C VAL A 156 -15.57 11.64 -14.38
N LEU A 157 -15.01 10.43 -14.36
CA LEU A 157 -14.51 9.77 -15.56
C LEU A 157 -15.64 9.23 -16.46
N ASP A 158 -16.87 9.06 -15.94
CA ASP A 158 -18.02 8.74 -16.78
C ASP A 158 -18.35 9.90 -17.73
N PHE A 159 -18.21 11.16 -17.30
CA PHE A 159 -18.39 12.31 -18.21
C PHE A 159 -17.38 12.31 -19.36
N LEU A 160 -16.11 11.99 -19.06
CA LEU A 160 -15.07 11.90 -20.09
C LEU A 160 -15.36 10.73 -21.05
N ALA A 161 -15.90 9.62 -20.54
CA ALA A 161 -16.27 8.47 -21.36
C ALA A 161 -17.48 8.76 -22.25
N ASP A 162 -18.50 9.43 -21.72
CA ASP A 162 -19.71 9.82 -22.47
C ASP A 162 -19.40 10.80 -23.61
N GLU A 163 -18.39 11.65 -23.44
CA GLU A 163 -17.86 12.54 -24.50
C GLU A 163 -16.90 11.83 -25.47
N GLY A 164 -16.59 10.55 -25.26
CA GLY A 164 -15.64 9.79 -26.08
C GLY A 164 -14.17 10.18 -25.87
N LEU A 165 -13.86 10.94 -24.82
CA LEU A 165 -12.51 11.38 -24.47
C LEU A 165 -11.72 10.34 -23.67
N MET A 166 -12.39 9.29 -23.17
CA MET A 166 -11.78 8.20 -22.42
C MET A 166 -12.52 6.88 -22.72
N ALA A 167 -11.79 5.78 -22.76
CA ALA A 167 -12.41 4.46 -22.86
C ALA A 167 -13.12 4.07 -21.54
N ARG A 168 -14.29 3.45 -21.65
CA ARG A 168 -15.02 2.89 -20.51
C ARG A 168 -14.39 1.55 -20.13
N GLU A 169 -14.09 1.36 -18.84
CA GLU A 169 -13.69 0.05 -18.33
C GLU A 169 -14.94 -0.86 -18.36
N ALA A 170 -14.80 -2.06 -18.89
CA ALA A 170 -15.87 -3.02 -19.05
C ALA A 170 -15.50 -4.34 -18.38
N ASP A 171 -16.45 -4.93 -17.67
CA ASP A 171 -16.33 -6.29 -17.19
C ASP A 171 -16.49 -7.26 -18.37
N ASP A 172 -15.45 -8.04 -18.64
CA ASP A 172 -15.44 -9.07 -19.67
C ASP A 172 -15.88 -10.44 -19.13
N GLY A 173 -16.23 -10.52 -17.84
CA GLY A 173 -16.62 -11.75 -17.14
C GLY A 173 -15.47 -12.73 -16.95
N ALA A 174 -14.22 -12.32 -17.17
CA ALA A 174 -13.07 -13.18 -16.96
C ALA A 174 -12.88 -13.51 -15.48
N ALA A 175 -12.38 -14.72 -15.21
CA ALA A 175 -12.04 -15.10 -13.84
C ALA A 175 -10.91 -14.21 -13.31
N VAL A 176 -11.12 -13.65 -12.12
CA VAL A 176 -10.10 -12.81 -11.46
C VAL A 176 -9.04 -13.73 -10.83
N PRO A 177 -7.75 -13.63 -11.23
CA PRO A 177 -6.65 -14.41 -10.64
C PRO A 177 -6.46 -14.05 -9.15
N ASP A 178 -5.78 -14.89 -8.36
CA ASP A 178 -5.57 -14.63 -6.93
C ASP A 178 -4.11 -14.87 -6.54
N ILE A 179 -3.35 -13.79 -6.37
CA ILE A 179 -1.91 -13.85 -6.04
C ILE A 179 -1.64 -14.39 -4.62
N THR A 180 -2.68 -14.61 -3.81
CA THR A 180 -2.57 -15.24 -2.50
C THR A 180 -2.73 -16.76 -2.55
N ARG A 181 -3.10 -17.31 -3.72
CA ARG A 181 -3.23 -18.75 -3.98
C ARG A 181 -2.25 -19.24 -5.04
N GLU A 182 -2.00 -18.42 -6.05
CA GLU A 182 -1.14 -18.72 -7.18
C GLU A 182 0.03 -17.71 -7.19
N PRO A 183 1.28 -18.17 -7.37
CA PRO A 183 2.42 -17.26 -7.45
C PRO A 183 2.28 -16.35 -8.67
N LEU A 184 2.93 -15.18 -8.60
CA LEU A 184 2.92 -14.21 -9.69
C LEU A 184 3.86 -14.68 -10.82
N ASP A 185 3.34 -14.74 -12.04
CA ASP A 185 4.11 -14.98 -13.27
C ASP A 185 4.12 -13.73 -14.15
N PHE A 186 5.17 -13.57 -14.96
CA PHE A 186 5.35 -12.43 -15.85
C PHE A 186 5.21 -12.82 -17.33
N PRO A 187 4.53 -12.02 -18.16
CA PRO A 187 3.87 -10.77 -17.81
C PRO A 187 2.59 -10.98 -16.98
N ALA A 188 2.39 -10.13 -15.98
CA ALA A 188 1.24 -10.21 -15.09
C ALA A 188 0.00 -9.54 -15.72
N SER A 189 -1.18 -10.09 -15.48
CA SER A 189 -2.44 -9.42 -15.84
C SER A 189 -2.67 -8.18 -14.98
N ARG A 190 -3.41 -7.18 -15.49
CA ARG A 190 -3.74 -5.98 -14.72
C ARG A 190 -4.42 -6.28 -13.37
N ALA A 191 -5.25 -7.33 -13.32
CA ALA A 191 -5.86 -7.81 -12.07
C ALA A 191 -4.83 -8.26 -11.04
N GLN A 192 -3.81 -9.03 -11.44
CA GLN A 192 -2.70 -9.43 -10.56
C GLN A 192 -1.88 -8.21 -10.12
N ARG A 193 -1.60 -7.28 -11.04
CA ARG A 193 -0.87 -6.05 -10.73
C ARG A 193 -1.61 -5.22 -9.69
N LEU A 194 -2.90 -4.95 -9.87
CA LEU A 194 -3.70 -4.19 -8.92
C LEU A 194 -3.78 -4.86 -7.56
N GLN A 195 -3.88 -6.20 -7.49
CA GLN A 195 -3.81 -6.94 -6.22
C GLN A 195 -2.45 -6.78 -5.53
N ALA A 196 -1.34 -6.85 -6.27
CA ALA A 196 -0.01 -6.65 -5.73
C ALA A 196 0.19 -5.20 -5.25
N LEU A 197 -0.26 -4.21 -6.03
CA LEU A 197 -0.17 -2.79 -5.64
C LEU A 197 -1.04 -2.47 -4.42
N ALA A 198 -2.23 -3.07 -4.29
CA ALA A 198 -3.07 -2.93 -3.10
C ALA A 198 -2.34 -3.40 -1.83
N ARG A 199 -1.48 -4.41 -1.96
CA ARG A 199 -0.63 -4.98 -0.90
C ARG A 199 0.71 -4.27 -0.72
N GLY A 200 1.14 -3.51 -1.71
CA GLY A 200 2.46 -2.90 -1.75
C GLY A 200 2.66 -1.77 -0.74
N ASP A 201 3.92 -1.55 -0.38
CA ASP A 201 4.36 -0.51 0.54
C ASP A 201 3.99 0.88 0.02
N GLU A 202 3.30 1.67 0.85
CA GLU A 202 2.90 3.02 0.50
C GLU A 202 4.10 3.91 0.10
N GLY A 203 5.22 3.82 0.81
CA GLY A 203 6.41 4.62 0.54
C GLY A 203 7.07 4.29 -0.79
N PHE A 204 7.18 2.99 -1.11
CA PHE A 204 7.72 2.50 -2.38
C PHE A 204 6.86 2.97 -3.56
N LEU A 205 5.54 2.78 -3.48
CA LEU A 205 4.62 3.18 -4.55
C LEU A 205 4.59 4.71 -4.74
N LEU A 206 4.63 5.47 -3.64
CA LEU A 206 4.76 6.93 -3.71
C LEU A 206 6.06 7.36 -4.37
N ALA A 207 7.19 6.72 -4.05
CA ALA A 207 8.48 7.05 -4.64
C ALA A 207 8.51 6.75 -6.15
N LEU A 208 7.96 5.61 -6.57
CA LEU A 208 7.81 5.27 -7.98
C LEU A 208 6.89 6.24 -8.71
N GLY A 209 5.69 6.51 -8.19
CA GLY A 209 4.76 7.49 -8.76
C GLY A 209 5.36 8.90 -8.83
N TYR A 210 6.14 9.30 -7.83
CA TYR A 210 6.87 10.57 -7.85
C TYR A 210 7.97 10.60 -8.92
N SER A 211 8.65 9.47 -9.17
CA SER A 211 9.68 9.38 -10.21
C SER A 211 9.10 9.60 -11.62
N THR A 212 7.87 9.16 -11.89
CA THR A 212 7.22 9.38 -13.20
C THR A 212 6.84 10.84 -13.40
N GLN A 213 6.38 11.52 -12.34
CA GLN A 213 6.14 12.97 -12.35
C GLN A 213 7.43 13.78 -12.57
N ARG A 214 8.56 13.22 -12.14
CA ARG A 214 9.91 13.77 -12.33
C ARG A 214 10.50 13.48 -13.72
N GLY A 215 9.81 12.71 -14.56
CA GLY A 215 10.19 12.44 -15.95
C GLY A 215 10.71 11.02 -16.25
N TYR A 216 10.78 10.11 -15.27
CA TYR A 216 11.17 8.72 -15.52
C TYR A 216 9.95 7.89 -15.95
N GLY A 217 9.70 7.75 -17.25
CA GLY A 217 8.48 7.09 -17.76
C GLY A 217 7.25 7.97 -17.57
N ARG A 218 7.30 9.19 -18.11
CA ARG A 218 6.32 10.26 -17.84
C ARG A 218 4.94 9.94 -18.43
N ASN A 219 3.89 9.99 -17.61
CA ASN A 219 2.50 9.73 -18.04
C ASN A 219 1.51 10.88 -17.73
N HIS A 220 2.01 12.04 -17.30
CA HIS A 220 1.25 13.30 -17.06
C HIS A 220 -0.09 13.11 -16.33
N PRO A 221 -0.06 12.83 -15.02
CA PRO A 221 -1.26 12.50 -14.25
C PRO A 221 -2.05 13.73 -13.80
N PHE A 222 -3.38 13.59 -13.77
CA PHE A 222 -4.33 14.49 -13.12
C PHE A 222 -5.24 13.65 -12.21
N ALA A 223 -5.50 14.13 -10.99
CA ALA A 223 -6.47 13.48 -10.10
C ALA A 223 -7.88 13.69 -10.67
N GLY A 224 -8.35 12.73 -11.45
CA GLY A 224 -9.68 12.75 -12.05
C GLY A 224 -10.75 12.73 -10.98
N GLU A 225 -10.63 11.77 -10.05
CA GLU A 225 -11.47 11.74 -8.86
C GLU A 225 -10.77 11.01 -7.71
N ILE A 226 -10.93 11.53 -6.49
CA ILE A 226 -10.61 10.85 -5.25
C ILE A 226 -11.86 10.88 -4.40
N ARG A 227 -12.33 9.71 -3.97
CA ARG A 227 -13.49 9.56 -3.10
C ARG A 227 -13.21 8.63 -1.94
N ILE A 228 -13.75 8.97 -0.78
CA ILE A 228 -13.61 8.20 0.46
C ILE A 228 -14.99 8.09 1.08
N GLY A 229 -15.31 6.90 1.58
CA GLY A 229 -16.60 6.65 2.18
C GLY A 229 -16.84 5.17 2.43
N GLU A 230 -18.01 4.89 2.98
CA GLU A 230 -18.45 3.53 3.26
C GLU A 230 -19.12 2.91 2.03
N VAL A 231 -18.79 1.65 1.75
CA VAL A 231 -19.40 0.84 0.68
C VAL A 231 -19.89 -0.45 1.29
N GLU A 232 -21.14 -0.80 1.01
CA GLU A 232 -21.75 -2.04 1.47
C GLU A 232 -21.15 -3.24 0.73
N VAL A 233 -20.71 -4.24 1.49
CA VAL A 233 -20.18 -5.49 0.96
C VAL A 233 -21.30 -6.51 0.90
N TRP A 234 -21.47 -7.12 -0.26
CA TRP A 234 -22.46 -8.16 -0.50
C TRP A 234 -21.78 -9.51 -0.70
N LEU A 235 -22.40 -10.58 -0.20
CA LEU A 235 -21.98 -11.96 -0.39
C LEU A 235 -23.15 -12.74 -0.98
N GLU A 236 -22.90 -13.66 -1.90
CA GLU A 236 -23.91 -14.62 -2.38
C GLU A 236 -23.58 -16.01 -1.83
N PRO A 237 -24.15 -16.42 -0.67
CA PRO A 237 -23.93 -17.74 -0.12
C PRO A 237 -24.58 -18.81 -1.01
N GLU A 238 -23.89 -19.92 -1.22
CA GLU A 238 -24.40 -21.06 -1.99
C GLU A 238 -25.71 -21.60 -1.39
N GLU A 239 -25.86 -21.53 -0.06
CA GLU A 239 -27.04 -22.00 0.66
C GLU A 239 -28.29 -21.14 0.43
N LEU A 240 -28.13 -19.88 0.02
CA LEU A 240 -29.24 -18.95 -0.21
C LEU A 240 -29.56 -18.76 -1.70
N GLY A 241 -28.54 -18.78 -2.56
CA GLY A 241 -28.71 -18.54 -4.01
C GLY A 241 -29.13 -17.11 -4.37
N PHE A 242 -28.87 -16.14 -3.48
CA PHE A 242 -29.01 -14.71 -3.73
C PHE A 242 -28.06 -13.90 -2.83
N ALA A 243 -27.70 -12.70 -3.28
CA ALA A 243 -26.81 -11.81 -2.54
C ALA A 243 -27.46 -11.24 -1.26
N VAL A 244 -26.71 -11.22 -0.16
CA VAL A 244 -27.08 -10.63 1.13
C VAL A 244 -26.02 -9.63 1.59
N PRO A 245 -26.42 -8.56 2.30
CA PRO A 245 -25.47 -7.59 2.83
C PRO A 245 -24.67 -8.20 3.99
N LEU A 246 -23.36 -8.00 3.97
CA LEU A 246 -22.41 -8.47 5.00
C LEU A 246 -22.07 -7.35 6.00
N GLY A 247 -22.11 -6.10 5.55
CA GLY A 247 -21.75 -4.91 6.31
C GLY A 247 -20.96 -3.93 5.45
N ASP A 248 -20.54 -2.82 6.05
CA ASP A 248 -19.88 -1.74 5.34
C ASP A 248 -18.36 -1.77 5.53
N ILE A 249 -17.64 -1.32 4.50
CA ILE A 249 -16.21 -1.04 4.60
C ILE A 249 -15.94 0.40 4.16
N GLU A 250 -15.14 1.12 4.94
CA GLU A 250 -14.59 2.39 4.50
C GLU A 250 -13.45 2.12 3.48
N VAL A 251 -13.53 2.74 2.31
CA VAL A 251 -12.51 2.66 1.27
C VAL A 251 -12.20 4.03 0.69
N THR A 252 -10.96 4.18 0.23
CA THR A 252 -10.51 5.29 -0.61
C THR A 252 -10.33 4.78 -2.04
N GLU A 253 -11.06 5.35 -2.99
CA GLU A 253 -10.91 5.11 -4.42
C GLU A 253 -10.26 6.33 -5.09
N CYS A 254 -9.24 6.09 -5.92
CA CYS A 254 -8.55 7.10 -6.70
C CYS A 254 -8.49 6.71 -8.17
N GLU A 255 -8.97 7.62 -9.01
CA GLU A 255 -8.89 7.50 -10.46
C GLU A 255 -8.04 8.64 -11.02
N MET A 256 -6.91 8.27 -11.62
CA MET A 256 -6.01 9.21 -12.30
C MET A 256 -6.35 9.25 -13.78
N VAL A 257 -6.47 10.46 -14.32
CA VAL A 257 -6.49 10.72 -15.77
C VAL A 257 -5.05 10.94 -16.22
N ASN A 258 -4.63 10.26 -17.28
CA ASN A 258 -3.28 10.32 -17.81
C ASN A 258 -3.32 10.73 -19.29
N GLN A 259 -2.22 11.30 -19.77
CA GLN A 259 -2.14 11.75 -21.16
C GLN A 259 -2.50 10.64 -22.15
N PHE A 260 -3.11 11.05 -23.27
CA PHE A 260 -3.56 10.14 -24.31
C PHE A 260 -2.39 9.45 -25.00
N VAL A 261 -2.65 8.24 -25.50
CA VAL A 261 -1.75 7.48 -26.37
C VAL A 261 -2.54 7.16 -27.64
N GLY A 262 -2.05 7.59 -28.81
CA GLY A 262 -2.72 7.34 -30.09
C GLY A 262 -2.14 8.18 -31.23
N GLU A 263 -1.93 7.54 -32.39
CA GLU A 263 -1.34 8.17 -33.58
C GLU A 263 -2.39 8.82 -34.51
N SER A 264 -3.67 8.47 -34.33
CA SER A 264 -4.78 9.00 -35.14
C SER A 264 -5.77 9.82 -34.30
N ALA A 265 -6.46 10.76 -34.95
CA ALA A 265 -7.42 11.65 -34.31
C ALA A 265 -8.59 10.90 -33.63
N GLU A 266 -8.95 9.72 -34.13
CA GLU A 266 -10.02 8.86 -33.57
C GLU A 266 -9.54 8.01 -32.37
N GLN A 267 -8.22 7.88 -32.16
CA GLN A 267 -7.60 7.12 -31.07
C GLN A 267 -7.06 8.01 -29.94
N ALA A 268 -7.16 9.33 -30.07
CA ALA A 268 -6.66 10.28 -29.07
C ALA A 268 -7.59 10.35 -27.86
N GLN A 269 -7.52 9.36 -26.98
CA GLN A 269 -8.28 9.29 -25.73
C GLN A 269 -7.36 9.31 -24.52
N PHE A 270 -7.76 10.00 -23.46
CA PHE A 270 -7.07 9.93 -22.18
C PHE A 270 -6.98 8.48 -21.71
N THR A 271 -5.85 8.17 -21.09
CA THR A 271 -5.66 6.89 -20.41
C THR A 271 -5.95 7.06 -18.93
N ARG A 272 -6.01 5.96 -18.17
CA ARG A 272 -6.32 6.02 -16.74
C ARG A 272 -5.49 5.07 -15.90
N GLY A 273 -5.27 5.47 -14.66
CA GLY A 273 -4.73 4.63 -13.59
C GLY A 273 -5.73 4.52 -12.44
N TYR A 274 -5.74 3.37 -11.76
CA TYR A 274 -6.72 3.06 -10.73
C TYR A 274 -6.05 2.64 -9.41
N GLY A 275 -6.58 3.11 -8.29
CA GLY A 275 -6.15 2.71 -6.95
C GLY A 275 -7.31 2.62 -5.96
N LEU A 276 -7.27 1.59 -5.13
CA LEU A 276 -8.27 1.32 -4.09
C LEU A 276 -7.55 0.85 -2.82
N ALA A 277 -7.88 1.45 -1.68
CA ALA A 277 -7.30 1.12 -0.38
C ALA A 277 -8.35 1.19 0.73
N PHE A 278 -8.12 0.46 1.84
CA PHE A 278 -9.01 0.48 3.00
C PHE A 278 -8.82 1.75 3.84
N GLY A 279 -9.94 2.25 4.38
CA GLY A 279 -10.02 3.43 5.22
C GLY A 279 -9.60 4.71 4.50
N TYR A 280 -9.23 5.71 5.30
CA TYR A 280 -8.76 7.01 4.83
C TYR A 280 -7.28 6.93 4.38
N ALA A 281 -7.02 6.45 3.15
CA ALA A 281 -5.69 6.09 2.64
C ALA A 281 -5.35 6.72 1.28
N GLU A 282 -5.62 8.02 1.12
CA GLU A 282 -5.44 8.78 -0.13
C GLU A 282 -4.07 8.61 -0.77
N ARG A 283 -2.99 8.78 0.02
CA ARG A 283 -1.62 8.70 -0.52
C ARG A 283 -1.32 7.32 -1.11
N LYS A 284 -1.78 6.24 -0.47
CA LYS A 284 -1.66 4.86 -0.98
C LYS A 284 -2.47 4.68 -2.27
N ALA A 285 -3.73 5.09 -2.29
CA ALA A 285 -4.58 4.96 -3.47
C ALA A 285 -4.03 5.75 -4.67
N MET A 286 -3.52 6.97 -4.44
CA MET A 286 -2.86 7.77 -5.47
C MET A 286 -1.57 7.11 -5.99
N GLY A 287 -0.71 6.62 -5.10
CA GLY A 287 0.51 5.91 -5.48
C GLY A 287 0.21 4.68 -6.32
N MET A 288 -0.82 3.91 -5.93
CA MET A 288 -1.32 2.77 -6.69
C MET A 288 -1.82 3.17 -8.08
N ALA A 289 -2.66 4.20 -8.20
CA ALA A 289 -3.17 4.67 -9.50
C ALA A 289 -2.06 5.14 -10.45
N LEU A 290 -1.06 5.85 -9.93
CA LEU A 290 0.09 6.30 -10.73
C LEU A 290 0.91 5.11 -11.27
N VAL A 291 1.18 4.13 -10.41
CA VAL A 291 1.98 2.95 -10.77
C VAL A 291 1.19 1.98 -11.64
N ASP A 292 -0.12 1.80 -11.41
CA ASP A 292 -1.01 1.03 -12.31
C ASP A 292 -0.86 1.52 -13.74
N ARG A 293 -1.02 2.84 -13.97
CA ARG A 293 -0.87 3.38 -15.32
C ARG A 293 0.52 3.15 -15.90
N SER A 294 1.59 3.29 -15.11
CA SER A 294 2.95 3.04 -15.59
C SER A 294 3.18 1.58 -15.97
N LEU A 295 2.60 0.63 -15.24
CA LEU A 295 2.70 -0.80 -15.55
C LEU A 295 1.86 -1.22 -16.77
N ARG A 296 0.97 -0.34 -17.26
CA ARG A 296 0.25 -0.54 -18.51
C ARG A 296 1.05 -0.15 -19.76
N ALA A 297 2.35 0.13 -19.63
CA ALA A 297 3.21 0.49 -20.76
C ALA A 297 3.11 -0.50 -21.94
N GLY A 298 3.11 -1.81 -21.65
CA GLY A 298 2.94 -2.84 -22.68
C GLY A 298 1.58 -2.83 -23.39
N GLU A 299 0.49 -2.47 -22.68
CA GLU A 299 -0.86 -2.35 -23.26
C GLU A 299 -0.96 -1.17 -24.23
N TYR A 300 -0.16 -0.13 -23.98
CA TYR A 300 -0.12 1.09 -24.77
C TYR A 300 1.05 1.16 -25.77
N ASN A 301 1.84 0.07 -25.90
CA ASN A 301 3.06 0.02 -26.71
C ASN A 301 4.07 1.14 -26.39
N GLU A 302 4.17 1.50 -25.11
CA GLU A 302 5.12 2.52 -24.63
C GLU A 302 6.52 1.92 -24.42
N GLU A 303 7.56 2.70 -24.70
CA GLU A 303 8.94 2.34 -24.34
C GLU A 303 9.12 2.43 -22.82
N VAL A 304 9.85 1.46 -22.26
CA VAL A 304 10.17 1.40 -20.82
C VAL A 304 11.37 2.30 -20.54
N GLU A 305 11.11 3.52 -20.08
CA GLU A 305 12.13 4.54 -19.82
C GLU A 305 12.46 4.69 -18.33
N GLY A 306 11.61 4.16 -17.43
CA GLY A 306 11.75 4.33 -15.98
C GLY A 306 11.44 3.06 -15.17
N PRO A 307 11.93 2.98 -13.92
CA PRO A 307 11.67 1.81 -13.05
C PRO A 307 10.18 1.55 -12.79
N ALA A 308 9.34 2.59 -12.77
CA ALA A 308 7.91 2.43 -12.55
C ALA A 308 7.17 1.70 -13.69
N GLN A 309 7.79 1.58 -14.87
CA GLN A 309 7.26 0.81 -16.01
C GLN A 309 7.84 -0.61 -16.08
N GLN A 310 8.85 -0.94 -15.25
CA GLN A 310 9.48 -2.26 -15.23
C GLN A 310 8.68 -3.21 -14.34
N GLU A 311 7.76 -3.96 -14.94
CA GLU A 311 6.78 -4.81 -14.24
C GLU A 311 7.41 -5.74 -13.20
N GLU A 312 8.44 -6.51 -13.56
CA GLU A 312 9.13 -7.41 -12.62
C GLU A 312 9.80 -6.65 -11.48
N PHE A 313 10.48 -5.54 -11.76
CA PHE A 313 11.13 -4.72 -10.74
C PHE A 313 10.11 -4.17 -9.75
N VAL A 314 8.96 -3.67 -10.22
CA VAL A 314 7.94 -3.10 -9.34
C VAL A 314 7.28 -4.19 -8.50
N LEU A 315 6.78 -5.26 -9.13
CA LEU A 315 5.96 -6.25 -8.44
C LEU A 315 6.77 -7.11 -7.46
N MET A 316 8.03 -7.42 -7.78
CA MET A 316 8.91 -8.20 -6.90
C MET A 316 9.50 -7.42 -5.72
N HIS A 317 9.32 -6.10 -5.66
CA HIS A 317 9.88 -5.25 -4.61
C HIS A 317 8.84 -4.38 -3.90
N CYS A 318 7.55 -4.54 -4.23
CA CYS A 318 6.50 -3.72 -3.64
C CYS A 318 5.99 -4.23 -2.29
N ASP A 319 5.96 -5.54 -2.02
CA ASP A 319 5.44 -6.06 -0.73
C ASP A 319 6.50 -5.91 0.39
N ASN A 320 6.22 -5.06 1.39
CA ASN A 320 7.15 -4.86 2.50
C ASN A 320 7.26 -6.06 3.45
N VAL A 321 6.30 -6.98 3.45
CA VAL A 321 6.41 -8.23 4.23
C VAL A 321 7.60 -9.04 3.72
N GLU A 322 7.75 -9.13 2.40
CA GLU A 322 8.88 -9.81 1.77
C GLU A 322 10.16 -8.98 1.91
N ALA A 323 10.11 -7.69 1.54
CA ALA A 323 11.29 -6.84 1.54
C ALA A 323 11.89 -6.65 2.93
N ALA A 324 11.08 -6.34 3.95
CA ALA A 324 11.55 -6.16 5.32
C ALA A 324 12.03 -7.48 5.93
N GLY A 325 11.33 -8.59 5.65
CA GLY A 325 11.76 -9.93 6.04
C GLY A 325 13.14 -10.25 5.49
N PHE A 326 13.35 -10.05 4.19
CA PHE A 326 14.63 -10.32 3.54
C PHE A 326 15.73 -9.34 3.96
N VAL A 327 15.48 -8.04 4.12
CA VAL A 327 16.54 -7.15 4.61
C VAL A 327 16.93 -7.47 6.05
N SER A 328 15.95 -7.77 6.90
CA SER A 328 16.18 -8.03 8.32
C SER A 328 16.81 -9.40 8.59
N HIS A 329 16.72 -10.36 7.65
CA HIS A 329 17.35 -11.67 7.78
C HIS A 329 18.86 -11.58 7.96
N LEU A 330 19.52 -10.51 7.46
CA LEU A 330 20.95 -10.27 7.62
C LEU A 330 21.42 -10.22 9.09
N LYS A 331 20.50 -10.02 10.04
CA LYS A 331 20.78 -10.11 11.49
C LYS A 331 21.00 -11.56 11.97
N LEU A 332 20.56 -12.55 11.21
CA LEU A 332 20.74 -13.95 11.52
C LEU A 332 22.21 -14.37 11.34
N PRO A 333 22.63 -15.50 11.93
CA PRO A 333 24.01 -15.93 11.83
C PRO A 333 24.41 -16.36 10.39
N HIS A 334 25.32 -15.60 9.77
CA HIS A 334 25.91 -15.90 8.45
C HIS A 334 27.41 -16.25 8.55
N TYR A 335 27.87 -16.71 9.72
CA TYR A 335 29.30 -16.90 10.00
C TYR A 335 29.95 -18.00 9.15
N VAL A 336 29.18 -18.94 8.59
CA VAL A 336 29.70 -19.99 7.70
C VAL A 336 30.04 -19.40 6.34
N ASP A 337 29.07 -18.74 5.69
CA ASP A 337 29.28 -18.12 4.37
C ASP A 337 30.36 -17.03 4.45
N PHE A 338 30.35 -16.23 5.51
CA PHE A 338 31.38 -15.22 5.75
C PHE A 338 32.78 -15.83 5.92
N GLN A 339 32.88 -17.02 6.51
CA GLN A 339 34.16 -17.72 6.65
C GLN A 339 34.72 -18.17 5.30
N SER A 340 33.87 -18.62 4.37
CA SER A 340 34.28 -18.93 2.99
C SER A 340 34.81 -17.70 2.25
N GLU A 341 34.17 -16.54 2.40
CA GLU A 341 34.65 -15.27 1.84
C GLU A 341 36.00 -14.84 2.46
N LEU A 342 36.16 -14.99 3.78
CA LEU A 342 37.43 -14.71 4.46
C LEU A 342 38.57 -15.59 3.95
N GLU A 343 38.31 -16.87 3.70
CA GLU A 343 39.28 -17.81 3.16
C GLU A 343 39.70 -17.42 1.74
N LEU A 344 38.74 -17.02 0.89
CA LEU A 344 39.03 -16.51 -0.45
C LEU A 344 39.93 -15.28 -0.41
N ILE A 345 39.60 -14.27 0.40
CA ILE A 345 40.40 -13.05 0.54
C ILE A 345 41.81 -13.38 1.04
N ARG A 346 41.95 -14.27 2.03
CA ARG A 346 43.26 -14.69 2.56
C ARG A 346 44.09 -15.39 1.50
N LYS A 347 43.47 -16.24 0.67
CA LYS A 347 44.15 -16.93 -0.44
C LYS A 347 44.65 -15.93 -1.49
N LEU A 348 43.81 -14.97 -1.90
CA LEU A 348 44.19 -13.93 -2.87
C LEU A 348 45.34 -13.06 -2.34
N ARG A 349 45.29 -12.67 -1.05
CA ARG A 349 46.39 -11.90 -0.42
C ARG A 349 47.69 -12.67 -0.37
N LYS A 350 47.64 -13.97 -0.05
CA LYS A 350 48.84 -14.83 -0.02
C LYS A 350 49.46 -14.95 -1.42
N GLN A 351 48.64 -15.17 -2.45
CA GLN A 351 49.11 -15.23 -3.84
C GLN A 351 49.76 -13.92 -4.31
N ALA A 352 49.19 -12.77 -3.94
CA ALA A 352 49.76 -11.46 -4.26
C ALA A 352 51.10 -11.20 -3.54
N SER A 353 51.25 -11.67 -2.29
CA SER A 353 52.53 -11.57 -1.57
C SER A 353 53.62 -12.54 -2.07
N GLU A 354 53.23 -13.63 -2.72
CA GLU A 354 54.12 -14.64 -3.28
C GLU A 354 54.55 -14.32 -4.73
N GLN A 355 54.06 -13.25 -5.34
CA GLN A 355 54.59 -12.66 -6.58
C GLN A 355 55.58 -11.53 -6.22
N PRO A 356 56.91 -11.78 -6.24
CA PRO A 356 57.88 -10.70 -6.05
C PRO A 356 57.90 -9.80 -7.29
N ALA A 357 58.25 -8.53 -7.08
CA ALA A 357 58.51 -7.53 -8.12
C ALA A 357 59.51 -8.03 -9.18
N ALA A 358 59.01 -8.71 -10.22
CA ALA A 358 59.80 -9.17 -11.34
C ALA A 358 60.03 -8.08 -12.42
N GLU A 359 59.70 -6.82 -12.14
CA GLU A 359 59.81 -5.71 -13.11
C GLU A 359 60.87 -4.64 -12.79
N GLU A 360 61.64 -4.74 -11.69
CA GLU A 360 62.69 -3.74 -11.37
C GLU A 360 64.13 -4.14 -11.76
N GLN A 361 64.31 -5.15 -12.63
CA GLN A 361 65.62 -5.51 -13.21
C GLN A 361 65.59 -5.63 -14.75
N ARG A 362 65.11 -4.58 -15.42
CA ARG A 362 65.49 -4.27 -16.81
C ARG A 362 65.71 -2.76 -16.96
N ALA A 363 66.87 -2.29 -16.51
CA ALA A 363 67.47 -1.02 -16.91
C ALA A 363 68.97 -1.23 -17.10
#